data_AF-A0A162T4R4-F1
#
_entry.id   AF-A0A162T4R4-F1
#
_cell.length_a   1.000
_cell.length_b   1.000
_cell.length_c   1.000
_cell.angle_alpha   90.00
_cell.angle_beta   90.00
_cell.angle_gamma   90.00
#
_symmetry.space_group_name_H-M   'P 1'
#
loop_
_entity.id
_entity.type
_entity.pdbx_description
1 polymer ?
#
loop_
_entity_poly.entity_id
_entity_poly.type
_entity_poly.pdbx_seq_one_letter_code
_entity_poly.pdbx_strand_id
1 'polypeptide(L)'
;MYRMFQFFVLSLKIDIFTQFMVSVFYLIQFAANKGQTWEMIIQIVVTVLMLPMFYFARTAGSTESKLRMSIFIAFETIVLMHYALILQQAIEADNGWYTWISLVCLGSALDIVTVALGIVCMTNFNKGLKPHVQRGQKNKMMYDVELNKDFSKTPWQIDDD
;
A
#
# COMPACT_ATOMS: atom_id res chain seq x y z
N MET A 1 -20.04 -0.73 -5.17
CA MET A 1 -19.08 -1.74 -5.66
C MET A 1 -17.80 -1.11 -6.20
N TYR A 2 -17.83 -0.41 -7.33
CA TYR A 2 -16.65 0.31 -7.87
C TYR A 2 -16.09 1.34 -6.88
N ARG A 3 -16.96 2.09 -6.20
CA ARG A 3 -16.56 3.04 -5.14
C ARG A 3 -15.81 2.38 -3.96
N MET A 4 -16.18 1.16 -3.57
CA MET A 4 -15.47 0.44 -2.50
C MET A 4 -14.09 -0.02 -2.96
N PHE A 5 -13.98 -0.46 -4.21
CA PHE A 5 -12.68 -0.78 -4.81
C PHE A 5 -11.80 0.48 -4.96
N GLN A 6 -12.37 1.63 -5.29
CA GLN A 6 -11.63 2.90 -5.29
C GLN A 6 -11.16 3.30 -3.89
N PHE A 7 -11.99 3.16 -2.86
CA PHE A 7 -11.57 3.38 -1.48
C PHE A 7 -10.48 2.41 -1.05
N PHE A 8 -10.57 1.13 -1.43
CA PHE A 8 -9.52 0.15 -1.17
C PHE A 8 -8.19 0.52 -1.85
N VAL A 9 -8.21 0.90 -3.13
CA VAL A 9 -7.01 1.35 -3.85
C VAL A 9 -6.46 2.67 -3.28
N LEU A 10 -7.32 3.55 -2.78
CA LEU A 10 -6.91 4.77 -2.09
C LEU A 10 -6.23 4.43 -0.75
N SER A 11 -6.85 3.54 0.04
CA SER A 11 -6.32 3.04 1.31
C SER A 11 -4.92 2.44 1.10
N LEU A 12 -4.77 1.54 0.12
CA LEU A 12 -3.49 0.97 -0.29
C LEU A 12 -2.41 2.04 -0.60
N LYS A 13 -2.78 3.15 -1.24
CA LYS A 13 -1.81 4.23 -1.52
C LYS A 13 -1.39 4.94 -0.25
N ILE A 14 -2.33 5.17 0.66
CA ILE A 14 -2.05 5.80 1.95
C ILE A 14 -1.18 4.86 2.78
N ASP A 15 -1.47 3.56 2.81
CA ASP A 15 -0.68 2.56 3.53
C ASP A 15 0.73 2.43 2.97
N ILE A 16 0.90 2.42 1.64
CA ILE A 16 2.25 2.46 1.06
C ILE A 16 3.02 3.67 1.59
N PHE A 17 2.39 4.83 1.72
CA PHE A 17 3.07 6.02 2.23
C PHE A 17 3.34 5.94 3.74
N THR A 18 2.32 5.67 4.55
CA THR A 18 2.40 5.67 6.01
C THR A 18 3.26 4.51 6.51
N GLN A 19 3.00 3.29 6.01
CA GLN A 19 3.74 2.11 6.43
C GLN A 19 5.21 2.19 5.99
N PHE A 20 5.49 2.62 4.75
CA PHE A 20 6.89 2.76 4.29
C PHE A 20 7.64 3.82 5.09
N MET A 21 7.01 4.97 5.35
CA MET A 21 7.61 6.04 6.15
C MET A 21 7.93 5.59 7.57
N VAL A 22 6.97 4.93 8.25
CA VAL A 22 7.17 4.35 9.60
C VAL A 22 8.27 3.30 9.56
N SER A 23 8.27 2.43 8.55
CA SER A 23 9.22 1.32 8.47
C SER A 23 10.66 1.82 8.32
N VAL A 24 10.89 2.80 7.44
CA VAL A 24 12.21 3.43 7.24
C VAL A 24 12.66 4.15 8.51
N PHE A 25 11.76 4.88 9.16
CA PHE A 25 12.09 5.60 10.40
C PHE A 25 12.57 4.65 11.51
N TYR A 26 11.82 3.59 11.77
CA TYR A 26 12.21 2.60 12.79
C TYR A 26 13.45 1.80 12.37
N LEU A 27 13.66 1.54 11.08
CA LEU A 27 14.88 0.90 10.59
C LEU A 27 16.12 1.74 10.94
N ILE A 28 16.06 3.06 10.77
CA ILE A 28 17.13 3.99 11.15
C ILE A 28 17.31 4.00 12.68
N GLN A 29 16.22 4.04 13.44
CA GLN A 29 16.28 4.05 14.91
C GLN A 29 16.91 2.76 15.47
N PHE A 30 16.56 1.61 14.90
CA PHE A 30 17.16 0.31 15.24
C PHE A 30 18.65 0.25 14.86
N ALA A 31 19.02 0.77 13.69
CA ALA A 31 20.41 0.85 13.26
C ALA A 31 21.25 1.75 14.19
N ALA A 32 20.67 2.85 14.69
CA ALA A 32 21.33 3.77 15.61
C ALA A 32 21.51 3.18 17.02
N ASN A 33 20.53 2.43 17.52
CA ASN A 33 20.51 1.93 18.90
C ASN A 33 21.26 0.59 19.11
N LYS A 34 21.94 0.05 18.09
CA LYS A 34 22.56 -1.30 18.13
C LYS A 34 21.61 -2.37 18.70
N GLY A 35 20.32 -2.30 18.35
CA GLY A 35 19.32 -3.27 18.80
C GLY A 35 19.62 -4.69 18.32
N GLN A 36 18.97 -5.69 18.93
CA GLN A 36 19.12 -7.11 18.58
C GLN A 36 19.12 -7.31 17.06
N THR A 37 20.19 -7.91 16.54
CA THR A 37 20.43 -8.04 15.09
C THR A 37 19.30 -8.79 14.37
N TRP A 38 18.58 -9.67 15.08
CA TRP A 38 17.46 -10.44 14.57
C TRP A 38 16.21 -9.60 14.27
N GLU A 39 15.83 -8.69 15.16
CA GLU A 39 14.67 -7.80 14.99
C GLU A 39 14.88 -6.87 13.77
N MET A 40 16.12 -6.40 13.59
CA MET A 40 16.51 -5.59 12.44
C MET A 40 16.38 -6.37 11.12
N ILE A 41 16.79 -7.65 11.09
CA ILE A 41 16.65 -8.49 9.89
C ILE A 41 15.17 -8.68 9.55
N ILE A 42 14.31 -8.95 10.55
CA ILE A 42 12.87 -9.07 10.35
C ILE A 42 12.29 -7.76 9.82
N GLN A 43 12.65 -6.61 10.41
CA GLN A 43 12.20 -5.30 9.96
C GLN A 43 12.55 -5.05 8.48
N ILE A 44 13.79 -5.35 8.09
CA ILE A 44 14.23 -5.21 6.69
C ILE A 44 13.42 -6.13 5.77
N VAL A 45 13.23 -7.39 6.15
CA VAL A 45 12.48 -8.37 5.36
C VAL A 45 11.02 -7.93 5.18
N VAL A 46 10.37 -7.49 6.26
CA VAL A 46 8.99 -6.96 6.22
C VAL A 46 8.90 -5.72 5.33
N THR A 47 9.86 -4.79 5.45
CA THR A 47 9.90 -3.56 4.63
C THR A 47 10.07 -3.87 3.15
N VAL A 48 10.91 -4.85 2.79
CA VAL A 48 11.12 -5.22 1.39
C VAL A 48 9.91 -5.95 0.82
N LEU A 49 9.28 -6.83 1.61
CA LEU A 49 8.11 -7.61 1.19
C LEU A 49 6.82 -6.79 1.10
N MET A 50 6.71 -5.66 1.79
CA MET A 50 5.50 -4.82 1.74
C MET A 50 5.22 -4.30 0.32
N LEU A 51 6.25 -3.85 -0.41
CA LEU A 51 6.08 -3.24 -1.74
C LEU A 51 5.53 -4.24 -2.78
N PRO A 52 6.08 -5.46 -2.93
CA PRO A 52 5.48 -6.51 -3.74
C PRO A 52 4.07 -6.87 -3.30
N MET A 53 3.80 -6.93 -2.00
CA MET A 53 2.49 -7.33 -1.48
C MET A 53 1.40 -6.30 -1.76
N PHE A 54 1.70 -5.01 -1.71
CA PHE A 54 0.77 -3.97 -2.12
C PHE A 54 0.46 -3.99 -3.62
N TYR A 55 1.49 -4.25 -4.45
CA TYR A 55 1.27 -4.47 -5.89
C TYR A 55 0.37 -5.69 -6.12
N PHE A 56 0.63 -6.77 -5.39
CA PHE A 56 -0.15 -7.99 -5.45
C PHE A 56 -1.61 -7.78 -5.03
N ALA A 57 -1.87 -6.98 -3.99
CA ALA A 57 -3.21 -6.61 -3.53
C ALA A 57 -4.00 -5.86 -4.61
N ARG A 58 -3.34 -4.92 -5.29
CA ARG A 58 -3.92 -4.17 -6.41
C ARG A 58 -4.30 -5.10 -7.56
N THR A 59 -3.42 -6.02 -7.94
CA THR A 59 -3.70 -7.00 -8.99
C THR A 59 -4.77 -8.00 -8.56
N ALA A 60 -4.79 -8.40 -7.28
CA ALA A 60 -5.81 -9.30 -6.73
C ALA A 60 -7.22 -8.69 -6.86
N GLY A 61 -7.35 -7.41 -6.51
CA GLY A 61 -8.62 -6.69 -6.65
C GLY A 61 -9.04 -6.47 -8.11
N SER A 62 -8.12 -6.27 -9.05
CA SER A 62 -8.46 -6.13 -10.48
C SER A 62 -8.78 -7.47 -11.17
N THR A 63 -8.19 -8.57 -10.69
CA THR A 63 -8.45 -9.93 -11.19
C THR A 63 -9.57 -10.66 -10.44
N GLU A 64 -10.15 -10.02 -9.42
CA GLU A 64 -11.17 -10.61 -8.51
C GLU A 64 -10.73 -11.96 -7.90
N SER A 65 -9.44 -12.15 -7.70
CA SER A 65 -8.91 -13.40 -7.17
C SER A 65 -9.00 -13.45 -5.65
N LYS A 66 -9.97 -14.23 -5.14
CA LYS A 66 -10.18 -14.46 -3.70
C LYS A 66 -8.91 -14.99 -3.01
N LEU A 67 -8.20 -15.91 -3.65
CA LEU A 67 -6.99 -16.52 -3.10
C LEU A 67 -5.89 -15.48 -2.92
N ARG A 68 -5.67 -14.61 -3.93
CA ARG A 68 -4.65 -13.57 -3.87
C ARG A 68 -4.98 -12.50 -2.82
N MET A 69 -6.25 -12.12 -2.70
CA MET A 69 -6.72 -11.19 -1.67
C MET A 69 -6.57 -11.78 -0.25
N SER A 70 -6.85 -13.08 -0.09
CA SER A 70 -6.68 -13.76 1.21
C SER A 70 -5.22 -13.80 1.66
N ILE A 71 -4.27 -14.04 0.74
CA ILE A 71 -2.83 -13.99 1.06
C ILE A 71 -2.42 -12.58 1.49
N PHE A 72 -2.94 -11.56 0.82
CA PHE A 72 -2.70 -10.16 1.19
C PHE A 72 -3.23 -9.84 2.59
N ILE A 73 -4.47 -10.21 2.91
CA ILE A 73 -5.06 -9.99 4.24
C ILE A 73 -4.23 -10.69 5.34
N ALA A 74 -3.78 -11.92 5.08
CA ALA A 74 -2.93 -12.64 6.02
C ALA A 74 -1.58 -11.92 6.25
N PHE A 75 -0.98 -11.37 5.19
CA PHE A 75 0.26 -10.60 5.29
C PHE A 75 0.06 -9.27 6.04
N GLU A 76 -1.00 -8.50 5.77
CA GLU A 76 -1.29 -7.28 6.53
C GLU A 76 -1.48 -7.58 8.01
N THR A 77 -2.14 -8.68 8.35
CA THR A 77 -2.30 -9.08 9.77
C THR A 77 -0.94 -9.31 10.45
N ILE A 78 0.05 -9.83 9.73
CA ILE A 78 1.42 -10.00 10.24
C ILE A 78 2.10 -8.64 10.43
N VAL A 79 1.97 -7.73 9.46
CA VAL A 79 2.51 -6.36 9.53
C VAL A 79 1.91 -5.62 10.73
N LEU A 80 0.60 -5.77 10.95
CA LEU A 80 -0.12 -5.17 12.06
C LEU A 80 0.38 -5.69 13.42
N MET A 81 0.61 -6.99 13.56
CA MET A 81 1.25 -7.55 14.74
C MET A 81 2.68 -7.01 14.94
N HIS A 82 3.44 -6.87 13.87
CA HIS A 82 4.80 -6.32 13.92
C HIS A 82 4.81 -4.86 14.40
N TYR A 83 3.85 -4.04 13.94
CA TYR A 83 3.68 -2.69 14.45
C TYR A 83 3.23 -2.62 15.90
N ALA A 84 2.40 -3.56 16.37
CA ALA A 84 2.03 -3.63 17.78
C ALA A 84 3.26 -3.90 18.67
N LEU A 85 4.17 -4.77 18.24
CA LEU A 85 5.43 -5.03 18.95
C LEU A 85 6.34 -3.80 18.99
N ILE A 86 6.50 -3.12 17.86
CA ILE A 86 7.27 -1.87 17.78
C ILE A 86 6.67 -0.79 18.71
N LEU A 87 5.34 -0.69 18.75
CA LEU A 87 4.64 0.26 19.61
C LEU A 87 4.88 -0.05 21.08
N GLN A 88 4.85 -1.33 21.48
CA GLN A 88 5.14 -1.73 22.85
C GLN A 88 6.57 -1.34 23.25
N GLN A 89 7.55 -1.64 22.41
CA GLN A 89 8.95 -1.29 22.65
C GLN A 89 9.17 0.22 22.69
N ALA A 90 8.43 0.98 21.87
CA ALA A 90 8.49 2.44 21.84
C ALA A 90 7.87 3.11 23.08
N ILE A 91 6.90 2.47 23.75
CA ILE A 91 6.30 2.95 25.01
C ILE A 91 7.17 2.60 26.22
N GLU A 92 7.81 1.42 26.21
CA GLU A 92 8.70 0.98 27.30
C GLU A 92 10.03 1.74 27.34
N ALA A 93 10.55 2.13 26.17
CA ALA A 93 11.67 3.06 26.10
C ALA A 93 11.14 4.44 26.50
N ASP A 94 11.65 5.01 27.60
CA ASP A 94 11.36 6.36 28.11
C ASP A 94 11.78 7.46 27.10
N ASN A 95 11.12 7.48 25.94
CA ASN A 95 11.47 8.23 24.75
C ASN A 95 10.41 9.30 24.53
N GLY A 96 10.81 10.57 24.57
CA GLY A 96 9.94 11.73 24.34
C GLY A 96 9.40 11.91 22.91
N TRP A 97 9.50 10.89 22.05
CA TRP A 97 9.17 10.96 20.61
C TRP A 97 7.68 10.63 20.34
N TYR A 98 6.79 11.22 21.14
CA TYR A 98 5.34 10.98 21.11
C TYR A 98 4.68 11.21 19.73
N THR A 99 5.21 12.14 18.93
CA THR A 99 4.74 12.39 17.56
C THR A 99 4.82 11.14 16.68
N TRP A 100 5.88 10.34 16.83
CA TRP A 100 6.08 9.14 16.03
C TRP A 100 5.26 7.96 16.52
N ILE A 101 5.10 7.83 17.84
CA ILE A 101 4.19 6.86 18.45
C ILE A 101 2.75 7.12 17.96
N SER A 102 2.33 8.39 17.94
CA SER A 102 1.02 8.78 17.40
C SER A 102 0.88 8.45 15.91
N LEU A 103 1.95 8.62 15.12
CA LEU A 103 1.96 8.28 13.70
C LEU A 103 1.85 6.77 13.47
N VAL A 104 2.52 5.95 14.27
CA VAL A 104 2.37 4.48 14.27
C VAL A 104 0.93 4.11 14.57
N CYS A 105 0.34 4.66 15.64
CA CYS A 105 -1.07 4.39 15.99
C CYS A 105 -2.03 4.77 14.86
N LEU A 106 -1.84 5.92 14.22
CA LEU A 106 -2.63 6.34 13.05
C LEU A 106 -2.41 5.40 11.85
N GLY A 107 -1.17 4.99 11.59
CA GLY A 107 -0.84 4.05 10.52
C GLY A 107 -1.51 2.68 10.74
N SER A 108 -1.43 2.13 11.95
CA SER A 108 -2.09 0.88 12.31
C SER A 108 -3.61 0.99 12.21
N ALA A 109 -4.20 2.13 12.59
CA ALA A 109 -5.64 2.34 12.44
C ALA A 109 -6.08 2.36 10.97
N LEU A 110 -5.29 2.98 10.09
CA LEU A 110 -5.54 2.98 8.64
C LEU A 110 -5.40 1.57 8.03
N ASP A 111 -4.41 0.81 8.49
CA ASP A 111 -4.21 -0.58 8.08
C ASP A 111 -5.41 -1.48 8.44
N ILE A 112 -5.96 -1.35 9.66
CA ILE A 112 -7.20 -2.03 10.05
C ILE A 112 -8.35 -1.70 9.08
N VAL A 113 -8.46 -0.44 8.68
CA VAL A 113 -9.48 0.00 7.71
C VAL A 113 -9.23 -0.65 6.35
N THR A 114 -7.97 -0.77 5.92
CA THR A 114 -7.60 -1.44 4.65
C THR A 114 -7.92 -2.93 4.68
N VAL A 115 -7.65 -3.62 5.78
CA VAL A 115 -8.05 -5.03 5.97
C VAL A 115 -9.57 -5.18 5.88
N ALA A 116 -10.33 -4.32 6.56
CA ALA A 116 -11.79 -4.34 6.51
C ALA A 116 -12.31 -4.08 5.09
N LEU A 117 -11.76 -3.10 4.37
CA LEU A 117 -12.08 -2.82 2.97
C LEU A 117 -11.72 -4.01 2.07
N GLY A 118 -10.60 -4.70 2.33
CA GLY A 118 -10.18 -5.91 1.62
C GLY A 118 -11.19 -7.05 1.77
N ILE A 119 -11.69 -7.29 2.99
CA ILE A 119 -12.74 -8.29 3.27
C ILE A 119 -14.04 -7.93 2.55
N VAL A 120 -14.45 -6.66 2.61
CA VAL A 120 -15.65 -6.17 1.91
C VAL A 120 -15.47 -6.31 0.39
N CYS A 121 -14.29 -6.03 -0.16
CA CYS A 121 -13.99 -6.30 -1.57
C CYS A 121 -14.09 -7.79 -1.89
N MET A 122 -13.54 -8.67 -1.05
CA MET A 122 -13.54 -10.12 -1.27
C MET A 122 -14.94 -10.74 -1.27
N THR A 123 -15.82 -10.32 -0.36
CA THR A 123 -17.22 -10.78 -0.29
C THR A 123 -18.06 -10.34 -1.49
N ASN A 124 -17.59 -9.30 -2.19
CA ASN A 124 -18.23 -8.74 -3.37
C ASN A 124 -17.63 -9.27 -4.70
N PHE A 125 -16.58 -10.09 -4.67
CA PHE A 125 -16.02 -10.71 -5.89
C PHE A 125 -17.03 -11.65 -6.56
N ASN A 126 -17.00 -11.72 -7.90
CA ASN A 126 -17.93 -12.43 -8.80
C ASN A 126 -19.36 -11.87 -8.91
N LYS A 127 -19.68 -10.73 -8.29
CA LYS A 127 -21.01 -10.08 -8.42
C LYS A 127 -21.06 -8.96 -9.47
N GLY A 128 -20.11 -8.92 -10.43
CA GLY A 128 -20.16 -8.02 -11.60
C GLY A 128 -19.20 -6.82 -11.61
N LEU A 129 -18.07 -6.86 -10.88
CA LEU A 129 -17.04 -5.80 -10.92
C LEU A 129 -16.25 -5.79 -12.25
N LYS A 130 -16.10 -6.97 -12.87
CA LYS A 130 -15.31 -7.23 -14.09
C LYS A 130 -15.48 -6.18 -15.21
N PRO A 131 -16.70 -5.83 -15.65
CA PRO A 131 -16.87 -4.89 -16.78
C PRO A 131 -16.45 -3.46 -16.43
N HIS A 132 -16.58 -3.04 -15.17
CA HIS A 132 -16.33 -1.66 -14.74
C HIS A 132 -14.86 -1.43 -14.37
N VAL A 133 -14.20 -2.42 -13.76
CA VAL A 133 -12.76 -2.32 -13.41
C VAL A 133 -11.88 -2.48 -14.65
N GLN A 134 -12.25 -3.36 -15.59
CA GLN A 134 -11.50 -3.54 -16.85
C GLN A 134 -11.74 -2.41 -17.86
N ARG A 135 -12.91 -1.75 -17.85
CA ARG A 135 -13.17 -0.56 -18.70
C ARG A 135 -12.25 0.60 -18.36
N GLY A 136 -11.97 0.86 -17.09
CA GLY A 136 -11.04 1.91 -16.68
C GLY A 136 -9.62 1.67 -17.19
N GLN A 137 -9.16 0.40 -17.22
CA GLN A 137 -7.86 0.03 -17.77
C GLN A 137 -7.81 0.19 -19.30
N LYS A 138 -8.85 -0.28 -20.01
CA LYS A 138 -8.93 -0.13 -21.48
C LYS A 138 -8.96 1.33 -21.91
N ASN A 139 -9.74 2.18 -21.26
CA ASN A 139 -9.84 3.60 -21.61
C ASN A 139 -8.52 4.34 -21.34
N LYS A 140 -7.80 4.00 -20.26
CA LYS A 140 -6.50 4.61 -19.99
C LYS A 140 -5.44 4.20 -21.02
N MET A 141 -5.42 2.92 -21.40
CA MET A 141 -4.54 2.44 -22.47
C MET A 141 -4.85 3.10 -23.81
N MET A 142 -6.13 3.27 -24.15
CA MET A 142 -6.56 3.98 -25.37
C MET A 142 -6.11 5.44 -25.35
N TYR A 143 -6.34 6.14 -24.23
CA TYR A 143 -5.93 7.53 -24.07
C TYR A 143 -4.40 7.71 -24.16
N ASP A 144 -3.63 6.83 -23.51
CA ASP A 144 -2.15 6.89 -23.57
C ASP A 144 -1.63 6.60 -25.00
N VAL A 145 -2.29 5.70 -25.75
CA VAL A 145 -1.95 5.44 -27.17
C VAL A 145 -2.34 6.61 -28.09
N GLU A 146 -3.48 7.26 -27.83
CA GLU A 146 -3.92 8.45 -28.56
C GLU A 146 -2.97 9.63 -28.32
N LEU A 147 -2.59 9.89 -27.07
CA LEU A 147 -1.63 10.93 -26.71
C LEU A 147 -0.28 10.70 -27.40
N ASN A 148 0.22 9.46 -27.38
CA ASN A 148 1.51 9.11 -27.99
C ASN A 148 1.47 9.24 -29.54
N LYS A 149 0.30 9.02 -30.16
CA LYS A 149 0.11 9.29 -31.59
C LYS A 149 0.13 10.78 -31.90
N ASP A 150 -0.45 11.63 -31.07
CA ASP A 150 -0.42 13.08 -31.26
C ASP A 150 0.99 13.68 -31.08
N PHE A 151 1.75 13.20 -30.08
CA PHE A 151 3.16 13.59 -29.90
C PHE A 151 4.06 13.21 -31.09
N SER A 152 3.74 12.12 -31.80
CA SER A 152 4.50 11.71 -32.98
C SER A 152 4.18 12.52 -34.25
N LYS A 153 3.11 13.32 -34.24
CA LYS A 153 2.60 14.05 -35.41
C LYS A 153 2.79 15.57 -35.34
N THR A 154 3.17 16.11 -34.20
CA THR A 154 3.48 17.54 -34.06
C THR A 154 5.00 17.71 -34.14
N PRO A 155 5.59 18.10 -35.29
CA PRO A 155 6.93 18.65 -35.27
C PRO A 155 6.88 19.88 -34.36
N TRP A 156 7.76 19.92 -33.36
CA TRP A 156 7.86 21.01 -32.40
C TRP A 156 8.32 22.27 -33.14
N GLN A 157 7.40 22.99 -33.78
CA GLN A 157 7.66 24.34 -34.27
C GLN A 157 7.56 25.26 -33.07
N ILE A 158 8.72 25.74 -32.64
CA ILE A 158 8.81 26.96 -31.86
C ILE A 158 8.32 28.04 -32.83
N ASP A 159 7.15 28.62 -32.55
CA ASP A 159 6.73 29.83 -33.24
C ASP A 159 7.69 30.95 -32.76
N ASP A 160 8.72 31.22 -33.56
CA ASP A 160 9.61 32.36 -33.42
C ASP A 160 8.89 33.62 -33.97
N ASP A 161 7.97 34.18 -33.19
CA ASP A 161 7.42 35.54 -33.39
C ASP A 161 7.74 36.45 -32.18
#